data_AF-Q3SCJ7-F1
#
_entry.id   AF-Q3SCJ7-F1
#
_cell.length_a   1.000
_cell.length_b   1.000
_cell.length_c   1.000
_cell.angle_alpha   90.00
_cell.angle_beta   90.00
_cell.angle_gamma   90.00
#
_symmetry.space_group_name_H-M   'P 1'
#
loop_
_entity.id
_entity.type
_entity.pdbx_description
1 polymer ?
#
loop_
_entity_poly.entity_id
_entity_poly.type
_entity_poly.pdbx_seq_one_letter_code
_entity_poly.pdbx_strand_id
1 'polypeptide(L)'
;EIVKQGCWLDDINCYDRNDCIEKKDSPEVFFCCCEGNMCNERFFYFPEMEVTQPTSNPVTPKPPLFNTLLYSLVPIMGIAVIVLFSFWMYRHHKLAYPPVLVPTQDPGPPPPSPLMGLKPLQLLEVKARGRFGCVWKAQLLNEYVAVKIFPIQDKQSWQNEYEIYSLPGMKHENI
;
A
#
# COMPACT_ATOMS: atom_id res chain seq x y z
N GLU A 1 27.84 -40.11 8.17
CA GLU A 1 29.27 -40.09 8.53
C GLU A 1 29.41 -39.52 9.93
N ILE A 2 30.41 -39.94 10.71
CA ILE A 2 30.62 -39.42 12.06
C ILE A 2 31.06 -37.96 11.94
N VAL A 3 30.27 -37.05 12.52
CA VAL A 3 30.53 -35.60 12.40
C VAL A 3 31.59 -35.15 13.43
N LYS A 4 31.51 -35.62 14.68
CA LYS A 4 32.46 -35.30 15.77
C LYS A 4 32.50 -36.42 16.82
N GLN A 5 33.65 -36.58 17.48
CA GLN A 5 33.85 -37.43 18.66
C GLN A 5 34.77 -36.70 19.65
N GLY A 6 34.58 -36.94 20.94
CA GLY A 6 35.39 -36.32 21.99
C GLY A 6 35.03 -36.86 23.37
N CYS A 7 35.75 -36.42 24.39
CA CYS A 7 35.40 -36.65 25.79
C CYS A 7 34.65 -35.42 26.31
N TRP A 8 33.39 -35.59 26.69
CA TRP A 8 32.59 -34.55 27.33
C TRP A 8 32.74 -34.70 28.84
N LEU A 9 33.61 -33.88 29.42
CA LEU A 9 33.69 -33.70 30.86
C LEU A 9 32.58 -32.71 31.24
N ASP A 10 31.76 -33.03 32.25
CA ASP A 10 30.70 -32.19 32.85
C ASP A 10 29.27 -32.21 32.25
N ASP A 11 28.90 -33.11 31.34
CA ASP A 11 27.47 -33.27 30.98
C ASP A 11 26.79 -34.30 31.89
N ILE A 12 25.83 -33.82 32.71
CA ILE A 12 25.12 -34.63 33.69
C ILE A 12 24.36 -35.81 33.06
N ASN A 13 24.01 -35.70 31.78
CA ASN A 13 23.24 -36.72 31.07
C ASN A 13 24.10 -37.92 30.64
N CYS A 14 25.42 -37.80 30.73
CA CYS A 14 26.36 -38.83 30.33
C CYS A 14 26.73 -39.81 31.45
N TYR A 15 26.55 -39.41 32.72
CA TYR A 15 26.89 -40.26 33.86
C TYR A 15 25.99 -41.48 33.94
N ASP A 16 26.56 -42.60 34.39
CA ASP A 16 25.90 -43.91 34.57
C ASP A 16 25.27 -44.49 33.28
N ARG A 17 25.63 -43.96 32.09
CA ARG A 17 25.16 -44.47 30.80
C ARG A 17 26.22 -45.33 30.14
N ASN A 18 26.02 -46.64 30.09
CA ASN A 18 26.96 -47.54 29.39
C ASN A 18 26.68 -47.67 27.88
N ASP A 19 25.49 -47.28 27.42
CA ASP A 19 25.06 -47.46 26.03
C ASP A 19 24.93 -46.11 25.29
N CYS A 20 25.45 -46.03 24.06
CA CYS A 20 25.37 -44.83 23.22
C CYS A 20 24.08 -44.82 22.38
N ILE A 21 23.04 -44.14 22.88
CA ILE A 21 21.69 -44.15 22.28
C ILE A 21 21.20 -42.73 21.96
N GLU A 22 20.70 -42.54 20.74
CA GLU A 22 19.91 -41.36 20.34
C GLU A 22 18.41 -41.69 20.40
N LYS A 23 17.65 -40.82 21.08
CA LYS A 23 16.21 -40.99 21.33
C LYS A 23 15.35 -39.92 20.68
N LYS A 24 15.96 -38.83 20.19
CA LYS A 24 15.23 -37.70 19.61
C LYS A 24 14.48 -38.14 18.34
N ASP A 25 13.25 -37.66 18.19
CA ASP A 25 12.49 -37.84 16.95
C ASP A 25 13.01 -36.89 15.86
N SER A 26 13.34 -37.43 14.69
CA SER A 26 13.93 -36.70 13.55
C SER A 26 15.14 -35.78 13.88
N PRO A 27 16.25 -36.30 14.43
CA PRO A 27 17.41 -35.47 14.75
C PRO A 27 18.16 -35.04 13.47
N GLU A 28 18.50 -33.75 13.36
CA GLU A 28 19.37 -33.24 12.29
C GLU A 28 20.80 -33.81 12.37
N VAL A 29 21.25 -34.12 13.58
CA VAL A 29 22.53 -34.77 13.89
C VAL A 29 22.30 -35.81 14.98
N PHE A 30 22.81 -37.02 14.75
CA PHE A 30 22.78 -38.11 15.72
C PHE A 30 23.79 -37.84 16.84
N PHE A 31 23.31 -37.76 18.08
CA PHE A 31 24.14 -37.52 19.25
C PHE A 31 23.90 -38.61 20.30
N CYS A 32 25.00 -39.11 20.89
CA CYS A 32 24.92 -39.96 22.06
C CYS A 32 26.09 -39.68 22.98
N CYS A 33 25.89 -39.93 24.27
CA CYS A 33 26.90 -39.79 25.29
C CYS A 33 26.80 -40.95 26.28
N CYS A 34 27.95 -41.48 26.66
CA CYS A 34 28.08 -42.63 27.54
C CYS A 34 29.38 -42.54 28.35
N GLU A 35 29.39 -43.24 29.48
CA GLU A 35 30.48 -43.37 30.43
C GLU A 35 31.08 -44.78 30.33
N GLY A 36 32.42 -44.85 30.38
CA GLY A 36 33.17 -46.10 30.29
C GLY A 36 34.11 -46.19 29.09
N ASN A 37 34.92 -47.26 29.05
CA ASN A 37 35.89 -47.47 27.98
C ASN A 37 35.18 -47.94 26.70
N MET A 38 35.35 -47.17 25.62
CA MET A 38 34.82 -47.49 24.28
C MET A 38 33.30 -47.76 24.24
N CYS A 39 32.52 -47.16 25.15
CA CYS A 39 31.06 -47.31 25.19
C CYS A 39 30.37 -46.83 23.89
N ASN A 40 31.03 -45.96 23.13
CA ASN A 40 30.58 -45.42 21.86
C ASN A 40 30.90 -46.31 20.64
N GLU A 41 31.41 -47.53 20.84
CA GLU A 41 31.70 -48.49 19.76
C GLU A 41 30.43 -48.88 18.99
N ARG A 42 29.27 -48.94 19.68
CA ARG A 42 27.97 -49.23 19.08
C ARG A 42 27.00 -48.09 19.31
N PHE A 43 26.52 -47.52 18.21
CA PHE A 43 25.50 -46.49 18.22
C PHE A 43 24.13 -47.12 17.97
N PHE A 44 23.17 -46.86 18.85
CA PHE A 44 21.79 -47.29 18.66
C PHE A 44 20.84 -46.10 18.49
N TYR A 45 19.91 -46.24 17.56
CA TYR A 45 18.83 -45.28 17.35
C TYR A 45 17.51 -45.95 17.72
N PHE A 46 16.90 -45.48 18.81
CA PHE A 46 15.60 -45.91 19.25
C PHE A 46 14.75 -44.66 19.45
N PRO A 47 14.03 -44.18 18.42
CA PRO A 47 13.13 -43.06 18.59
C PRO A 47 12.15 -43.45 19.69
N GLU A 48 12.14 -42.68 20.77
CA GLU A 48 11.13 -42.83 21.80
C GLU A 48 9.83 -42.37 21.15
N MET A 49 9.05 -43.32 20.62
CA MET A 49 7.66 -43.06 20.27
C MET A 49 7.05 -42.53 21.56
N GLU A 50 6.68 -41.25 21.59
CA GLU A 50 5.87 -40.70 22.67
C GLU A 50 4.56 -41.49 22.69
N VAL A 51 4.55 -42.60 23.42
CA VAL A 51 3.31 -43.23 23.86
C VAL A 51 2.72 -42.18 24.78
N THR A 52 1.73 -41.47 24.25
CA THR A 52 0.96 -40.45 24.97
C THR A 52 0.21 -41.16 26.09
N GLN A 53 0.88 -41.46 27.20
CA GLN A 53 0.20 -41.65 28.47
C GLN A 53 -0.42 -40.31 28.84
N PRO A 54 -1.70 -40.26 29.26
CA PRO A 54 -2.36 -39.02 29.63
C PRO A 54 -1.81 -38.55 30.99
N THR A 55 -0.60 -37.98 31.00
CA THR A 55 -0.13 -37.20 32.13
C THR A 55 -0.54 -35.75 31.88
N SER A 56 -1.31 -35.21 32.81
CA SER A 56 -2.07 -33.95 32.78
C SER A 56 -1.24 -32.65 32.68
N ASN A 57 -0.09 -32.67 32.03
CA ASN A 57 0.71 -31.48 31.81
C ASN A 57 0.36 -30.90 30.43
N PRO A 58 -0.12 -29.65 30.34
CA PRO A 58 -0.45 -29.04 29.05
C PRO A 58 0.85 -28.77 28.28
N VAL A 59 1.25 -29.71 27.43
CA VAL A 59 2.23 -29.46 26.38
C VAL A 59 1.60 -28.40 25.48
N THR A 60 2.07 -27.17 25.61
CA THR A 60 1.58 -26.05 24.81
C THR A 60 2.03 -26.30 23.37
N PRO A 61 1.11 -26.56 22.42
CA PRO A 61 1.51 -26.69 21.02
C PRO A 61 2.14 -25.36 20.61
N LYS A 62 3.35 -25.41 20.01
CA LYS A 62 4.01 -24.21 19.48
C LYS A 62 2.99 -23.48 18.60
N PRO A 63 2.69 -22.19 18.87
CA PRO A 63 1.64 -21.48 18.15
C PRO A 63 1.97 -21.52 16.64
N PRO A 64 0.96 -21.71 15.76
CA PRO A 64 1.19 -21.77 14.33
C PRO A 64 1.65 -20.40 13.84
N LEU A 65 2.98 -20.21 13.83
CA LEU A 65 3.64 -18.97 13.41
C LEU A 65 3.16 -18.53 12.03
N PHE A 66 2.84 -19.49 11.16
CA PHE A 66 2.29 -19.24 9.84
C PHE A 66 0.94 -18.49 9.86
N ASN A 67 0.03 -18.86 10.77
CA ASN A 67 -1.28 -18.20 10.86
C ASN A 67 -1.12 -16.78 11.43
N THR A 68 -0.22 -16.59 12.40
CA THR A 68 0.09 -15.27 12.96
C THR A 68 0.73 -14.35 11.91
N LEU A 69 1.64 -14.88 11.10
CA LEU A 69 2.25 -14.16 9.97
C LEU A 69 1.20 -13.83 8.90
N LEU A 70 0.32 -14.76 8.56
CA LEU A 70 -0.75 -14.54 7.59
C LEU A 70 -1.70 -13.43 8.04
N TYR A 71 -2.21 -13.50 9.28
CA TYR A 71 -3.17 -12.50 9.79
C TYR A 71 -2.55 -11.12 10.04
N SER A 72 -1.23 -11.02 10.21
CA SER A 72 -0.56 -9.72 10.37
C SER A 72 -0.14 -9.11 9.02
N LEU A 73 0.41 -9.91 8.11
CA LEU A 73 0.95 -9.39 6.84
C LEU A 73 -0.13 -9.08 5.81
N VAL A 74 -1.19 -9.89 5.71
CA VAL A 74 -2.28 -9.69 4.75
C VAL A 74 -2.98 -8.33 4.90
N PRO A 75 -3.42 -7.89 6.10
CA PRO A 75 -4.07 -6.58 6.24
C PRO A 75 -3.10 -5.42 6.00
N ILE A 76 -1.83 -5.55 6.38
CA ILE A 76 -0.81 -4.53 6.12
C ILE A 76 -0.62 -4.35 4.60
N MET A 77 -0.50 -5.45 3.86
CA MET A 77 -0.41 -5.42 2.40
C MET A 77 -1.68 -4.84 1.76
N GLY A 78 -2.87 -5.19 2.28
CA GLY A 78 -4.14 -4.62 1.82
C GLY A 78 -4.21 -3.10 2.00
N ILE A 79 -3.82 -2.59 3.17
CA ILE A 79 -3.77 -1.14 3.44
C ILE A 79 -2.75 -0.46 2.52
N ALA A 80 -1.57 -1.06 2.33
CA ALA A 80 -0.56 -0.51 1.44
C ALA A 80 -1.07 -0.38 -0.01
N VAL A 81 -1.78 -1.39 -0.52
CA VAL A 81 -2.40 -1.34 -1.85
C VAL A 81 -3.46 -0.25 -1.93
N ILE A 82 -4.30 -0.08 -0.91
CA ILE A 82 -5.31 1.00 -0.87
C ILE A 82 -4.63 2.38 -0.88
N VAL A 83 -3.57 2.57 -0.10
CA VAL A 83 -2.81 3.83 -0.05
C VAL A 83 -2.14 4.11 -1.40
N LEU A 84 -1.51 3.11 -2.01
CA LEU A 84 -0.89 3.26 -3.33
C LEU A 84 -1.94 3.54 -4.41
N PHE A 85 -3.08 2.86 -4.39
CA PHE A 85 -4.18 3.08 -5.33
C PHE A 85 -4.80 4.46 -5.16
N SER A 86 -5.08 4.89 -3.93
CA SER A 86 -5.60 6.23 -3.65
C SER A 86 -4.61 7.33 -4.01
N PHE A 87 -3.32 7.13 -3.79
CA PHE A 87 -2.27 8.03 -4.24
C PHE A 87 -2.17 8.06 -5.77
N TRP A 88 -2.21 6.90 -6.41
CA TRP A 88 -2.21 6.79 -7.87
C TRP A 88 -3.43 7.48 -8.47
N MET A 89 -4.62 7.23 -7.93
CA MET A 89 -5.86 7.91 -8.28
C MET A 89 -5.75 9.41 -8.03
N TYR A 90 -5.23 9.86 -6.88
CA TYR A 90 -5.02 11.28 -6.60
C TYR A 90 -4.09 11.93 -7.63
N ARG A 91 -2.97 11.30 -7.96
CA ARG A 91 -2.05 11.80 -8.99
C ARG A 91 -2.67 11.76 -10.37
N HIS A 92 -3.37 10.69 -10.72
CA HIS A 92 -4.01 10.52 -12.01
C HIS A 92 -5.19 11.47 -12.18
N HIS A 93 -6.00 11.73 -11.15
CA HIS A 93 -7.04 12.77 -11.16
C HIS A 93 -6.43 14.17 -11.27
N LYS A 94 -5.30 14.44 -10.61
CA LYS A 94 -4.57 15.72 -10.75
C LYS A 94 -3.97 15.91 -12.16
N LEU A 95 -3.75 14.82 -12.90
CA LEU A 95 -3.32 14.81 -14.30
C LEU A 95 -4.51 14.75 -15.30
N ALA A 96 -5.63 14.16 -14.89
CA ALA A 96 -6.89 14.04 -15.65
C ALA A 96 -7.80 15.27 -15.47
N TYR A 97 -7.34 16.29 -14.75
CA TYR A 97 -7.55 17.67 -15.18
C TYR A 97 -6.37 18.03 -16.09
N PRO A 98 -6.44 17.77 -17.40
CA PRO A 98 -5.41 18.27 -18.28
C PRO A 98 -5.47 19.81 -18.17
N PRO A 99 -4.33 20.54 -18.16
CA PRO A 99 -4.35 21.82 -18.83
C PRO A 99 -4.88 21.50 -20.23
N VAL A 100 -6.02 22.08 -20.61
CA VAL A 100 -6.63 21.89 -21.94
C VAL A 100 -5.51 21.95 -22.95
N LEU A 101 -5.14 20.78 -23.49
CA LEU A 101 -4.07 20.66 -24.47
C LEU A 101 -4.58 21.44 -25.67
N VAL A 102 -4.01 22.62 -25.88
CA VAL A 102 -4.13 23.35 -27.13
C VAL A 102 -3.69 22.36 -28.22
N PRO A 103 -4.55 21.98 -29.17
CA PRO A 103 -4.11 21.18 -30.30
C PRO A 103 -3.00 21.94 -31.01
N THR A 104 -1.80 21.37 -31.03
CA THR A 104 -0.73 21.80 -31.94
C THR A 104 -1.28 21.76 -33.35
N GLN A 105 -1.20 22.94 -33.96
CA GLN A 105 -1.71 23.31 -35.26
C GLN A 105 -1.08 22.50 -36.39
N ASP A 106 -1.93 21.80 -37.17
CA ASP A 106 -1.69 21.52 -38.59
C ASP A 106 -2.67 22.41 -39.40
N PRO A 107 -2.24 23.06 -40.51
CA PRO A 107 -3.07 23.97 -41.28
C PRO A 107 -4.02 23.20 -42.21
N GLY A 108 -5.12 22.68 -41.66
CA GLY A 108 -6.27 22.22 -42.43
C GLY A 108 -7.24 23.39 -42.70
N PRO A 109 -7.87 23.48 -43.88
CA PRO A 109 -8.76 24.59 -44.23
C PRO A 109 -9.98 24.63 -43.27
N PRO A 110 -10.40 25.83 -42.84
CA PRO A 110 -11.47 25.96 -41.85
C PRO A 110 -12.82 25.52 -42.46
N PRO A 111 -13.62 24.69 -41.75
CA PRO A 111 -14.99 24.43 -42.14
C PRO A 111 -15.87 25.68 -41.92
N PRO A 112 -16.92 25.87 -42.74
CA PRO A 112 -17.77 27.07 -42.71
C PRO A 112 -18.58 27.12 -41.41
N SER A 113 -18.39 28.18 -40.63
CA SER A 113 -19.32 28.62 -39.58
C SER A 113 -20.45 29.46 -40.22
N PRO A 114 -21.68 29.56 -39.65
CA PRO A 114 -21.94 29.62 -38.21
C PRO A 114 -23.18 28.85 -37.70
N LEU A 115 -23.05 28.19 -36.55
CA LEU A 115 -24.21 27.86 -35.70
C LEU A 115 -24.35 28.94 -34.63
N MET A 116 -25.34 29.81 -34.80
CA MET A 116 -25.82 30.70 -33.74
C MET A 116 -26.22 29.85 -32.53
N GLY A 117 -25.53 30.02 -31.40
CA GLY A 117 -25.95 29.42 -30.13
C GLY A 117 -24.85 29.32 -29.08
N LEU A 118 -23.60 29.11 -29.50
CA LEU A 118 -22.44 29.12 -28.60
C LEU A 118 -21.38 30.01 -29.24
N LYS A 119 -21.24 31.25 -28.75
CA LYS A 119 -20.03 32.03 -29.05
C LYS A 119 -18.84 31.16 -28.64
N PRO A 120 -17.81 30.99 -29.50
CA PRO A 120 -16.64 30.21 -29.14
C PRO A 120 -15.98 30.87 -27.92
N LEU A 121 -16.15 30.26 -26.75
CA LEU A 121 -15.46 30.60 -25.53
C LEU A 121 -14.29 29.63 -25.40
N GLN A 122 -13.08 30.15 -25.53
CA GLN A 122 -11.85 29.37 -25.42
C GLN A 122 -11.16 29.72 -24.11
N LEU A 123 -11.06 28.75 -23.20
CA LEU A 123 -10.22 28.89 -22.01
C LEU A 123 -8.74 28.89 -22.42
N LEU A 124 -7.97 29.87 -21.93
CA LEU A 124 -6.55 30.01 -22.27
C LEU A 124 -5.66 29.56 -21.11
N GLU A 125 -5.67 30.31 -20.01
CA GLU A 125 -4.76 30.07 -18.87
C GLU A 125 -5.44 30.45 -17.55
N VAL A 126 -5.04 29.77 -16.47
CA VAL A 126 -5.50 30.11 -15.11
C VAL A 126 -4.78 31.36 -14.63
N LYS A 127 -5.52 32.40 -14.29
CA LYS A 127 -4.99 33.65 -13.74
C LYS A 127 -5.00 33.68 -12.22
N ALA A 128 -5.99 33.08 -11.58
CA ALA A 128 -6.08 33.01 -10.13
C ALA A 128 -6.81 31.75 -9.67
N ARG A 129 -6.47 31.31 -8.45
CA ARG A 129 -7.25 30.31 -7.70
C ARG A 129 -7.66 30.92 -6.37
N GLY A 130 -8.95 31.13 -6.20
CA GLY A 130 -9.53 31.62 -4.96
C GLY A 130 -10.09 30.49 -4.11
N ARG A 131 -10.66 30.86 -2.97
CA ARG A 131 -11.32 29.93 -2.05
C ARG A 131 -12.48 29.16 -2.70
N PHE A 132 -13.27 29.84 -3.53
CA PHE A 132 -14.53 29.33 -4.07
C PHE A 132 -14.45 28.91 -5.54
N GLY A 133 -13.28 29.00 -6.17
CA GLY A 133 -13.15 28.71 -7.60
C GLY A 133 -11.85 29.17 -8.23
N CYS A 134 -11.73 28.95 -9.53
CA CYS A 134 -10.57 29.37 -10.32
C CYS A 134 -10.98 30.36 -11.42
N VAL A 135 -10.17 31.39 -11.62
CA VAL A 135 -10.38 32.42 -12.64
C VAL A 135 -9.45 32.12 -13.81
N TRP A 136 -10.06 31.95 -14.98
CA TRP A 136 -9.37 31.73 -16.24
C TRP A 136 -9.41 32.99 -17.08
N LYS A 137 -8.29 33.29 -17.74
CA LYS A 137 -8.32 34.12 -18.95
C LYS A 137 -8.94 33.28 -20.06
N ALA A 138 -9.98 33.80 -20.69
CA ALA A 138 -10.62 33.17 -21.83
C ALA A 138 -10.75 34.16 -22.97
N GLN A 139 -10.88 33.65 -24.19
CA GLN A 139 -11.23 34.43 -25.36
C GLN A 139 -12.68 34.14 -25.72
N LEU A 140 -13.51 35.18 -25.73
CA LEU A 140 -14.89 35.13 -26.18
C LEU A 140 -14.98 35.98 -27.45
N LEU A 141 -15.12 35.33 -28.60
CA LEU A 141 -14.97 35.99 -29.91
C LEU A 141 -13.58 36.65 -30.05
N ASN A 142 -13.54 37.98 -30.04
CA ASN A 142 -12.32 38.78 -30.21
C ASN A 142 -11.93 39.54 -28.94
N GLU A 143 -12.58 39.25 -27.82
CA GLU A 143 -12.35 39.92 -26.54
C GLU A 143 -11.81 38.93 -25.50
N TYR A 144 -10.86 39.40 -24.68
CA TYR A 144 -10.43 38.66 -23.51
C TYR A 144 -11.37 38.91 -22.35
N VAL A 145 -11.85 37.82 -21.75
CA VAL A 145 -12.75 37.83 -20.60
C VAL A 145 -12.19 36.99 -19.46
N ALA A 146 -12.63 37.28 -18.24
CA ALA A 146 -12.36 36.45 -17.07
C ALA A 146 -13.52 35.45 -16.88
N VAL A 147 -13.20 34.16 -16.82
CA VAL A 147 -14.19 33.10 -16.55
C VAL A 147 -13.90 32.51 -15.18
N LYS A 148 -14.79 32.75 -14.23
CA LYS A 148 -14.69 32.19 -12.88
C LYS A 148 -15.47 30.88 -12.80
N ILE A 149 -14.75 29.78 -12.64
CA ILE A 149 -15.31 28.43 -12.58
C ILE A 149 -15.39 28.01 -11.11
N PHE A 150 -16.61 27.71 -10.67
CA PHE A 150 -16.93 27.22 -9.34
C PHE A 150 -17.12 25.71 -9.39
N PRO A 151 -16.56 24.95 -8.44
CA PRO A 151 -16.90 23.55 -8.30
C PRO A 151 -18.32 23.43 -7.72
N ILE A 152 -18.98 22.29 -7.95
CA ILE A 152 -20.41 22.13 -7.61
C ILE A 152 -20.71 22.30 -6.12
N GLN A 153 -19.77 21.95 -5.24
CA GLN A 153 -19.90 22.16 -3.79
C GLN A 153 -20.02 23.65 -3.40
N ASP A 154 -19.47 24.55 -4.21
CA ASP A 154 -19.49 26.00 -3.98
C ASP A 154 -20.60 26.70 -4.79
N LYS A 155 -21.65 25.96 -5.19
CA LYS A 155 -22.81 26.50 -5.92
C LYS A 155 -23.42 27.72 -5.21
N GLN A 156 -23.48 27.72 -3.89
CA GLN A 156 -24.01 28.86 -3.12
C GLN A 156 -23.15 30.12 -3.29
N SER A 157 -21.82 29.97 -3.39
CA SER A 157 -20.92 31.10 -3.63
C SER A 157 -21.12 31.68 -5.03
N TRP A 158 -21.29 30.83 -6.04
CA TRP A 158 -21.66 31.27 -7.39
C TRP A 158 -23.00 32.02 -7.39
N GLN A 159 -24.02 31.45 -6.72
CA GLN A 159 -25.35 32.04 -6.62
C GLN A 159 -25.30 33.42 -5.94
N ASN A 160 -24.59 33.53 -4.81
CA ASN A 160 -24.43 34.80 -4.10
C ASN A 160 -23.75 35.86 -4.98
N GLU A 161 -22.69 35.50 -5.70
CA GLU A 161 -21.98 36.44 -6.59
C GLU A 161 -22.87 36.88 -7.76
N TYR A 162 -23.60 35.93 -8.36
CA TYR A 162 -24.58 36.22 -9.39
C TYR A 162 -25.69 37.17 -8.90
N GLU A 163 -26.25 36.90 -7.72
CA GLU A 163 -27.29 37.73 -7.11
C GLU A 163 -26.78 39.15 -6.83
N ILE A 164 -25.58 39.28 -6.25
CA ILE A 164 -24.96 40.57 -5.97
C ILE A 164 -24.80 41.37 -7.26
N TYR A 165 -24.18 40.82 -8.31
CA TYR A 165 -24.01 41.53 -9.59
C TYR A 165 -25.31 41.80 -10.34
N SER A 166 -26.40 41.13 -9.99
CA SER A 166 -27.72 41.35 -10.58
C SER A 166 -28.52 42.48 -9.92
N LEU A 167 -28.05 43.05 -8.80
CA LEU A 167 -28.73 44.14 -8.11
C LEU A 167 -28.71 45.45 -8.93
N PRO A 168 -29.74 46.30 -8.82
CA PRO A 168 -29.73 47.63 -9.42
C PRO A 168 -28.54 48.46 -8.90
N GLY A 169 -27.84 49.14 -9.80
CA GLY A 169 -26.71 50.02 -9.46
C GLY A 169 -25.33 49.35 -9.44
N MET A 170 -25.23 48.05 -9.74
CA MET A 170 -23.95 47.32 -9.73
C MET A 170 -23.06 47.53 -10.96
N LYS A 171 -23.51 48.31 -11.94
CA LYS A 171 -22.71 48.70 -13.11
C LYS A 171 -22.03 50.04 -12.83
N HIS A 172 -20.74 50.00 -12.51
CA HIS A 172 -19.94 51.17 -12.16
C HIS A 172 -18.50 51.00 -12.68
N GLU A 173 -17.77 52.09 -12.98
CA GLU A 173 -16.40 52.02 -13.55
C GLU A 173 -15.39 51.31 -12.62
N ASN A 174 -15.61 51.39 -11.31
CA ASN A 174 -14.76 50.79 -10.27
C ASN A 174 -15.28 49.42 -9.77
N ILE A 175 -16.24 48.79 -10.46
CA ILE A 175 -16.79 47.46 -10.14
C ILE A 175 -16.60 46.51 -11.32
#